data_AF-A0A7C5XWI5-F1
#
_entry.id   AF-A0A7C5XWI5-F1
#
_cell.length_a   1.000
_cell.length_b   1.000
_cell.length_c   1.000
_cell.angle_alpha   90.00
_cell.angle_beta   90.00
_cell.angle_gamma   90.00
#
_symmetry.space_group_name_H-M   'P 1'
#
loop_
_entity.id
_entity.type
_entity.pdbx_description
1 polymer ?
#
loop_
_entity_poly.entity_id
_entity_poly.type
_entity_poly.pdbx_seq_one_letter_code
_entity_poly.pdbx_strand_id
1 'polypeptide(L)'
;FRKAGIGPLVGERTWGGLVGIGGYPQLMDGGRITAPRWAIYGLNGHWEVENHGVAPDIEVEQDPKLVREGHDPQLEKAVEVVLEQLAKHPLPKFERPPYPVYSHPLP
;
A
#
# COMPACT_ATOMS: atom_id res chain seq x y z
N PHE A 1 -5.40 2.04 1.81
CA PHE A 1 -4.59 1.25 2.77
C PHE A 1 -4.75 1.77 4.20
N ARG A 2 -4.13 2.90 4.59
CA ARG A 2 -4.27 3.50 5.95
C ARG A 2 -5.72 3.64 6.42
N LYS A 3 -6.57 4.31 5.63
CA LYS A 3 -8.00 4.50 5.96
C LYS A 3 -8.79 3.19 6.14
N ALA A 4 -8.34 2.11 5.50
CA ALA A 4 -8.97 0.80 5.57
C ALA A 4 -8.40 -0.07 6.72
N GLY A 5 -7.45 0.46 7.51
CA GLY A 5 -6.86 -0.26 8.64
C GLY A 5 -6.07 -1.50 8.26
N ILE A 6 -5.58 -1.60 7.02
CA ILE A 6 -4.91 -2.82 6.52
C ILE A 6 -3.52 -2.99 7.16
N GLY A 7 -2.82 -1.90 7.44
CA GLY A 7 -1.49 -1.91 8.06
C GLY A 7 -0.81 -0.55 8.02
N PRO A 8 0.42 -0.45 8.58
CA PRO A 8 1.23 0.76 8.50
C PRO A 8 1.84 0.95 7.11
N LEU A 9 2.07 2.20 6.73
CA LEU A 9 2.81 2.62 5.54
C LEU A 9 4.28 2.85 5.91
N VAL A 10 5.19 2.25 5.14
CA VAL A 10 6.65 2.44 5.26
C VAL A 10 7.16 3.08 3.98
N GLY A 11 8.03 4.08 4.10
CA GLY A 11 8.69 4.70 2.95
C GLY A 11 8.73 6.22 3.04
N GLU A 12 8.42 6.91 1.95
CA GLU A 12 8.44 8.37 1.84
C GLU A 12 7.08 8.95 1.47
N ARG A 13 6.91 10.25 1.68
CA ARG A 13 5.69 10.98 1.29
C ARG A 13 5.45 10.82 -0.22
N THR A 14 4.22 10.47 -0.60
CA THR A 14 3.83 10.36 -2.02
C THR A 14 3.78 11.72 -2.71
N TRP A 15 3.83 11.74 -4.04
CA TRP A 15 3.85 12.98 -4.85
C TRP A 15 2.68 13.94 -4.59
N GLY A 16 1.47 13.40 -4.42
CA GLY A 16 0.29 14.23 -4.14
C GLY A 16 -0.41 14.84 -5.36
N GLY A 17 -0.36 14.19 -6.54
CA GLY A 17 -1.20 14.57 -7.69
C GLY A 17 -2.40 13.66 -7.86
N LEU A 18 -3.58 14.12 -7.46
CA LEU A 18 -4.87 13.43 -7.50
C LEU A 18 -5.91 14.13 -8.38
N VAL A 19 -5.51 15.13 -9.16
CA VAL A 19 -6.36 15.64 -10.25
C VAL A 19 -6.04 14.91 -11.55
N GLY A 20 -6.94 14.01 -11.94
CA GLY A 20 -6.81 13.18 -13.12
C GLY A 20 -6.90 13.97 -14.43
N ILE A 21 -6.24 13.44 -15.46
CA ILE A 21 -6.17 13.99 -16.81
C ILE A 21 -6.94 13.07 -17.77
N GLY A 22 -7.71 13.64 -18.70
CA GLY A 22 -8.22 12.88 -19.84
C GLY A 22 -9.28 13.61 -20.67
N GLY A 23 -9.57 13.01 -21.84
CA GLY A 23 -10.54 13.54 -22.80
C GLY A 23 -10.03 14.73 -23.62
N TYR A 24 -8.71 14.92 -23.74
CA TYR A 24 -8.11 15.97 -24.57
C TYR A 24 -7.83 15.45 -26.00
N PRO A 25 -8.21 16.20 -27.04
CA PRO A 25 -7.94 15.82 -28.42
C PRO A 25 -6.45 15.91 -28.76
N GLN A 26 -6.03 15.20 -29.80
CA GLN A 26 -4.71 15.37 -30.40
C GLN A 26 -4.65 16.69 -31.16
N LEU A 27 -3.51 17.38 -31.10
CA LEU A 27 -3.27 18.62 -31.83
C LEU A 27 -2.96 18.34 -33.31
N MET A 28 -3.07 19.38 -34.15
CA MET A 28 -2.89 19.28 -35.61
C MET A 28 -1.48 18.84 -36.03
N ASP A 29 -0.48 19.08 -35.20
CA ASP A 29 0.91 18.65 -35.37
C ASP A 29 1.19 17.25 -34.82
N GLY A 30 0.17 16.57 -34.29
CA GLY A 30 0.29 15.27 -33.63
C GLY A 30 0.61 15.34 -32.14
N GLY A 31 0.81 16.54 -31.58
CA GLY A 31 1.07 16.76 -30.15
C GLY A 31 -0.14 16.44 -29.26
N ARG A 32 0.09 16.40 -27.94
CA ARG A 32 -0.94 16.19 -26.93
C ARG A 32 -0.84 17.25 -25.84
N ILE A 33 -2.00 17.71 -25.37
CA ILE A 33 -2.11 18.54 -24.16
C ILE A 33 -2.68 17.72 -23.02
N THR A 34 -2.32 18.10 -21.81
CA THR A 34 -2.93 17.61 -20.59
C THR A 34 -3.38 18.80 -19.75
N ALA A 35 -4.53 18.67 -19.11
CA ALA A 35 -4.94 19.58 -18.05
C ALA A 35 -5.67 18.79 -16.95
N PRO A 36 -5.58 19.26 -15.70
CA PRO A 36 -6.29 18.67 -14.58
C PRO A 36 -7.81 18.81 -14.78
N ARG A 37 -8.56 17.69 -14.74
CA ARG A 37 -10.01 17.65 -14.99
C ARG A 37 -10.84 17.01 -13.89
N TRP A 38 -10.39 15.87 -13.35
CA TRP A 38 -11.18 15.10 -12.39
C TRP A 38 -10.47 15.06 -11.05
N ALA A 39 -10.88 15.95 -10.15
CA ALA A 39 -10.30 16.05 -8.83
C ALA A 39 -10.92 15.03 -7.88
N ILE A 40 -10.09 14.29 -7.16
CA ILE A 40 -10.50 13.33 -6.13
C ILE A 40 -10.41 14.00 -4.77
N TYR A 41 -11.52 14.02 -4.03
CA TYR A 41 -11.58 14.46 -2.64
C TYR A 41 -11.84 13.27 -1.70
N GLY A 42 -11.53 13.47 -0.43
CA GLY A 42 -11.71 12.46 0.60
C GLY A 42 -13.17 12.23 0.99
N LEU A 43 -13.42 11.19 1.79
CA LEU A 43 -14.76 10.81 2.22
C LEU A 43 -15.52 11.91 3.00
N ASN A 44 -14.77 12.85 3.58
CA ASN A 44 -15.32 13.97 4.36
C ASN A 44 -15.41 15.27 3.54
N GLY A 45 -15.20 15.22 2.21
CA GLY A 45 -15.27 16.41 1.35
C GLY A 45 -14.01 17.29 1.37
N HIS A 46 -12.91 16.84 1.99
CA HIS A 46 -11.65 17.59 2.03
C HIS A 46 -10.69 17.20 0.90
N TRP A 47 -9.90 18.17 0.45
CA TRP A 47 -8.74 17.93 -0.42
C TRP A 47 -7.60 17.36 0.42
N GLU A 48 -7.59 16.03 0.56
CA GLU A 48 -6.69 15.37 1.52
C GLU A 48 -5.29 15.07 0.98
N VAL A 49 -5.11 15.06 -0.35
CA VAL A 49 -3.86 14.55 -0.96
C VAL A 49 -3.27 15.47 -2.03
N GLU A 50 -4.09 16.23 -2.77
CA GLU A 50 -3.59 17.16 -3.80
C GLU A 50 -2.61 18.18 -3.20
N ASN A 51 -1.45 18.36 -3.84
CA ASN A 51 -0.32 19.22 -3.41
C ASN A 51 0.34 18.85 -2.07
N HIS A 52 -0.09 17.78 -1.40
CA HIS A 52 0.43 17.38 -0.09
C HIS A 52 1.00 15.97 -0.08
N GLY A 53 0.42 15.05 -0.84
CA GLY A 53 0.74 13.63 -0.77
C GLY A 53 0.23 12.95 0.49
N VAL A 54 0.55 11.66 0.61
CA VAL A 54 0.27 10.86 1.79
C VAL A 54 1.59 10.59 2.49
N ALA A 55 1.77 11.13 3.69
CA ALA A 55 2.92 10.80 4.54
C ALA A 55 2.87 9.31 4.95
N PRO A 56 4.01 8.63 5.10
CA PRO A 56 4.08 7.27 5.66
C PRO A 56 3.76 7.26 7.16
N ASP A 57 3.57 6.08 7.75
CA ASP A 57 3.53 5.92 9.22
C ASP A 57 4.95 5.73 9.79
N ILE A 58 5.85 5.18 8.98
CA ILE A 58 7.27 5.00 9.26
C ILE A 58 8.06 5.60 8.08
N GLU A 59 8.68 6.74 8.30
CA GLU A 59 9.47 7.46 7.30
C GLU A 59 10.85 6.80 7.14
N VAL A 60 11.21 6.47 5.90
CA VAL A 60 12.46 5.80 5.54
C VAL A 60 12.92 6.30 4.17
N GLU A 61 14.01 7.06 4.18
CA GLU A 61 14.67 7.51 2.96
C GLU A 61 15.40 6.36 2.26
N GLN A 62 15.41 6.37 0.92
CA GLN A 62 16.30 5.52 0.13
C GLN A 62 17.71 6.12 0.13
N ASP A 63 18.48 5.90 1.20
CA ASP A 63 19.84 6.42 1.34
C ASP A 63 20.70 6.04 0.12
N PRO A 64 21.28 7.01 -0.62
CA PRO A 64 22.00 6.73 -1.86
C PRO A 64 23.21 5.82 -1.69
N LYS A 65 23.88 5.86 -0.53
CA LYS A 65 25.03 4.99 -0.27
C LYS A 65 24.57 3.55 -0.08
N LEU A 66 23.56 3.32 0.75
CA LEU A 66 22.99 1.99 0.99
C LEU A 66 22.43 1.38 -0.29
N VAL A 67 21.66 2.16 -1.06
CA VAL A 67 21.13 1.73 -2.36
C VAL A 67 22.26 1.36 -3.32
N ARG A 68 23.34 2.14 -3.36
CA ARG A 68 24.52 1.82 -4.19
C ARG A 68 25.22 0.53 -3.73
N GLU A 69 25.16 0.21 -2.45
CA GLU A 69 25.69 -1.03 -1.86
C GLU A 69 24.76 -2.24 -2.07
N GLY A 70 23.60 -2.04 -2.70
CA GLY A 70 22.64 -3.09 -3.03
C GLY A 70 21.55 -3.33 -1.98
N HIS A 71 21.47 -2.45 -0.97
CA HIS A 71 20.42 -2.47 0.04
C HIS A 71 19.16 -1.76 -0.44
N ASP A 72 18.01 -2.15 0.11
CA ASP A 72 16.75 -1.42 -0.02
C ASP A 72 16.24 -1.06 1.38
N PRO A 73 16.64 0.09 1.94
CA PRO A 73 16.23 0.54 3.27
C PRO A 73 14.72 0.47 3.53
N GLN A 74 13.89 0.83 2.56
CA GLN A 74 12.44 0.82 2.75
C GLN A 74 11.89 -0.62 2.83
N LEU A 75 12.34 -1.50 1.94
CA LEU A 75 11.93 -2.90 1.96
C LEU A 75 12.45 -3.62 3.21
N GLU A 76 13.72 -3.44 3.55
CA GLU A 76 14.34 -4.03 4.74
C GLU A 76 13.60 -3.59 6.01
N LYS A 77 13.29 -2.29 6.13
CA LYS A 77 12.50 -1.79 7.26
C LYS A 77 11.08 -2.34 7.29
N ALA A 78 10.42 -2.47 6.13
CA ALA A 78 9.09 -3.05 6.07
C ALA A 78 9.08 -4.51 6.53
N VAL A 79 10.08 -5.30 6.14
CA VAL A 79 10.26 -6.69 6.60
C VAL A 79 10.50 -6.75 8.10
N GLU A 80 11.39 -5.91 8.63
CA GLU A 80 11.65 -5.79 10.07
C GLU A 80 10.35 -5.54 10.85
N VAL A 81 9.57 -4.54 10.43
CA VAL A 81 8.30 -4.16 11.08
C VAL A 81 7.29 -5.30 11.04
N VAL A 82 7.16 -5.99 9.90
CA VAL A 82 6.23 -7.12 9.76
C VAL A 82 6.63 -8.27 10.68
N LEU A 83 7.92 -8.59 10.77
CA LEU A 83 8.42 -9.65 11.66
C LEU A 83 8.21 -9.30 13.13
N GLU A 84 8.44 -8.06 13.52
CA GLU A 84 8.13 -7.59 14.88
C GLU A 84 6.64 -7.69 15.21
N GLN A 85 5.77 -7.29 14.27
CA GLN A 85 4.33 -7.39 14.46
C GLN A 85 3.87 -8.85 14.57
N LEU A 86 4.43 -9.74 13.75
CA LEU A 86 4.11 -11.16 13.82
C LEU A 86 4.52 -11.78 15.16
N ALA A 87 5.67 -11.37 15.72
CA ALA A 87 6.10 -11.82 17.04
C ALA A 87 5.18 -11.33 18.16
N LYS A 88 4.68 -10.08 18.06
CA LYS A 88 3.73 -9.49 19.02
C LYS A 88 2.30 -10.03 18.87
N HIS A 89 1.94 -10.45 17.66
CA HIS A 89 0.61 -10.94 17.29
C HIS A 89 0.71 -12.33 16.63
N PRO A 90 0.98 -13.39 17.41
CA PRO A 90 1.13 -14.73 16.86
C PRO A 90 -0.17 -15.19 16.19
N LEU A 91 -0.02 -15.88 15.05
CA LEU A 91 -1.16 -16.42 14.32
C LEU A 91 -1.90 -17.47 15.17
N PRO A 92 -3.24 -17.52 15.09
CA PRO A 92 -3.99 -18.58 15.75
C PRO A 92 -3.54 -19.94 15.21
N LYS A 93 -3.22 -20.85 16.14
CA LYS A 93 -2.99 -22.25 15.78
C LYS A 93 -4.34 -22.90 15.52
N PHE A 94 -4.55 -23.35 14.30
CA PHE A 94 -5.72 -24.15 13.97
C PHE A 94 -5.39 -25.62 14.25
N GLU A 95 -6.12 -26.22 15.19
CA GLU A 95 -6.07 -27.67 15.38
C GLU A 95 -6.93 -28.33 14.30
N ARG A 96 -6.34 -29.29 13.61
CA ARG A 96 -7.08 -30.08 12.63
C ARG A 96 -8.06 -30.98 13.40
N PRO A 97 -9.37 -30.92 13.13
CA PRO A 97 -10.32 -31.81 13.78
C PRO A 97 -10.02 -33.26 13.40
N PRO A 98 -10.30 -34.23 14.30
CA PRO A 98 -10.21 -35.64 13.96
C PRO A 98 -11.11 -35.94 12.75
N TYR A 99 -10.68 -36.88 11.91
CA TYR A 99 -11.49 -37.31 10.79
C TYR A 99 -12.82 -37.90 11.28
N PRO A 100 -13.96 -37.55 10.64
CA PRO A 100 -15.23 -38.19 10.94
C PRO A 100 -15.13 -39.70 10.67
N VAL A 101 -15.53 -40.48 11.67
CA VAL A 101 -15.58 -41.95 11.57
C VAL A 101 -16.93 -42.31 10.95
N TYR A 102 -16.91 -42.69 9.67
CA TYR A 102 -18.11 -43.11 8.92
C TYR A 102 -18.37 -44.62 8.98
N SER A 103 -17.67 -45.38 9.84
CA SER A 103 -17.89 -46.82 9.94
C SER A 103 -19.28 -47.09 10.50
N HIS A 104 -20.19 -47.56 9.63
CA HIS A 104 -21.36 -48.29 10.09
C HIS A 104 -20.86 -49.53 10.85
N PRO A 105 -21.34 -49.79 12.09
CA PRO A 105 -21.06 -51.07 12.72
C PRO A 105 -21.59 -52.17 11.79
N LEU A 106 -20.71 -53.08 11.38
CA LEU A 106 -21.13 -54.29 10.68
C LEU A 106 -22.06 -55.08 11.62
N PRO A 107 -23.15 -55.67 11.08
CA PRO A 107 -24.16 -56.38 11.87
C PRO A 107 -23.60 -57.60 12.62
#